data_AF-A0A1U9JPP9-F1
#
_entry.id   AF-A0A1U9JPP9-F1
#
_cell.length_a   1.000
_cell.length_b   1.000
_cell.length_c   1.000
_cell.angle_alpha   90.00
_cell.angle_beta   90.00
_cell.angle_gamma   90.00
#
_symmetry.space_group_name_H-M   'P 1'
#
loop_
_entity.id
_entity.type
_entity.pdbx_description
1 polymer ?
#
loop_
_entity_poly.entity_id
_entity_poly.type
_entity_poly.pdbx_seq_one_letter_code
_entity_poly.pdbx_strand_id
1 'polypeptide(L)'
;MSTYAIVDTGQTSYYGSTTTITTPSSTAAFYGQDASYQGLQPSYTDNNNGTVTDRNTGLTWMKSVTSQEMTWEQAVAYADSAVIGGYDDWRLPSIKELYSLIQFTGNTAQTASASTPYINTQYFTFAYGDTSSGERMIDAQEWSSTRYVSTTMNGDPTAFGVNFADGRIKGYPISIGGSTQTMDVRLVRGNTDYGKNAYVNNGDGTITDTATGLMWLQNDSGKAMTWQQALAYAEASTVDGYSDWRLPNAKELQSIVDYTRSPDTTGTAAIDPLFQTTNIGSTSAPEYGFYWTGTSHVEGGTGDYAVYVAFGRALGWMQQKDGSYTLMDVHGAGAQRSDPKTGSASDYPHGFGPQGDVIRVENMVRLVRDVGSSGSSTGSGSTTDSAANQVFAGTSGNDTFTGGTGNDTLDGAAGVDTAVFSLAYSNYTISKTSSGYTVKANAGTDGTDTLSNIERLQFADGNVALDSSGTSGQAYRVYRAAFAREPDSAGVGYWMTKMDQGMSLQEVASGFIASAEFRTLYGSNPGNASFVTKLYANVLGRAPDQGGYDWWLQQMDGNGMSQASVLSGFSESAENQAAVAQLIGNGFSYTEWLG
;
A
#
# COMPACT_ATOMS: atom_id res chain seq x y z
N MET A 1 7.70 -14.90 2.61
CA MET A 1 8.66 -13.78 2.58
C MET A 1 8.02 -12.63 3.32
N SER A 2 8.79 -11.74 3.95
CA SER A 2 8.21 -10.56 4.59
C SER A 2 7.83 -9.55 3.53
N THR A 3 6.60 -9.05 3.57
CA THR A 3 6.03 -8.09 2.62
C THR A 3 5.52 -6.87 3.39
N TYR A 4 5.63 -5.69 2.80
CA TYR A 4 5.02 -4.48 3.34
C TYR A 4 4.34 -3.67 2.24
N ALA A 5 3.19 -3.09 2.55
CA ALA A 5 2.45 -2.28 1.60
C ALA A 5 2.95 -0.84 1.60
N ILE A 6 3.17 -0.29 0.40
CA ILE A 6 3.40 1.15 0.25
C ILE A 6 2.03 1.82 0.15
N VAL A 7 1.72 2.65 1.12
CA VAL A 7 0.49 3.45 1.10
C VAL A 7 0.63 4.57 0.08
N ASP A 8 -0.49 4.92 -0.54
CA ASP A 8 -0.58 5.97 -1.54
C ASP A 8 -0.28 7.36 -0.94
N THR A 9 0.03 8.33 -1.80
CA THR A 9 0.26 9.73 -1.41
C THR A 9 -1.05 10.45 -1.06
N GLY A 10 -2.20 9.93 -1.53
CA GLY A 10 -3.52 10.53 -1.41
C GLY A 10 -3.81 11.61 -2.45
N GLN A 11 -2.89 11.88 -3.39
CA GLN A 11 -3.05 12.95 -4.36
C GLN A 11 -4.08 12.58 -5.44
N THR A 12 -5.26 13.19 -5.38
CA THR A 12 -6.37 12.95 -6.33
C THR A 12 -6.57 14.08 -7.34
N SER A 13 -5.96 15.24 -7.10
CA SER A 13 -6.04 16.39 -7.99
C SER A 13 -4.95 16.32 -9.08
N TYR A 14 -5.28 16.81 -10.27
CA TYR A 14 -4.36 16.88 -11.40
C TYR A 14 -3.73 18.27 -11.48
N TYR A 15 -2.44 18.32 -11.80
CA TYR A 15 -1.68 19.56 -11.87
C TYR A 15 -0.92 19.67 -13.18
N GLY A 16 -0.97 20.85 -13.80
CA GLY A 16 -0.06 21.24 -14.88
C GLY A 16 1.23 21.84 -14.33
N SER A 17 1.92 22.64 -15.14
CA SER A 17 3.18 23.28 -14.73
C SER A 17 3.01 24.46 -13.78
N THR A 18 1.84 25.13 -13.76
CA THR A 18 1.62 26.35 -12.97
C THR A 18 0.27 26.41 -12.27
N THR A 19 -0.65 25.50 -12.57
CA THR A 19 -2.02 25.49 -12.03
C THR A 19 -2.53 24.07 -11.87
N THR A 20 -3.54 23.90 -11.02
CA THR A 20 -4.43 22.73 -11.05
C THR A 20 -5.14 22.64 -12.42
N ILE A 21 -5.35 21.43 -12.91
CA ILE A 21 -6.05 21.13 -14.17
C ILE A 21 -7.15 20.10 -13.93
N THR A 22 -8.07 19.96 -14.89
CA THR A 22 -8.99 18.81 -14.92
C THR A 22 -8.25 17.55 -15.34
N THR A 23 -8.84 16.38 -15.11
CA THR A 23 -8.31 15.09 -15.57
C THR A 23 -7.88 15.16 -17.04
N PRO A 24 -6.59 15.01 -17.36
CA PRO A 24 -6.11 14.96 -18.73
C PRO A 24 -6.52 13.64 -19.39
N SER A 25 -6.82 13.66 -20.69
CA SER A 25 -6.97 12.41 -21.45
C SER A 25 -5.61 11.69 -21.56
N SER A 26 -5.62 10.38 -21.84
CA SER A 26 -4.40 9.56 -21.93
C SER A 26 -3.37 10.05 -22.96
N THR A 27 -3.79 10.85 -23.93
CA THR A 27 -2.92 11.44 -24.96
C THR A 27 -2.55 12.91 -24.68
N ALA A 28 -3.07 13.51 -23.62
CA ALA A 28 -2.82 14.90 -23.27
C ALA A 28 -1.57 15.05 -22.40
N ALA A 29 -1.00 16.26 -22.38
CA ALA A 29 0.06 16.60 -21.46
C ALA A 29 -0.37 16.38 -20.00
N PHE A 30 0.60 15.99 -19.17
CA PHE A 30 0.40 15.74 -17.73
C PHE A 30 -0.48 14.54 -17.37
N TYR A 31 -0.86 13.70 -18.33
CA TYR A 31 -1.33 12.33 -18.02
C TYR A 31 -0.18 11.47 -17.48
N GLY A 32 -0.50 10.45 -16.67
CA GLY A 32 0.49 9.58 -16.02
C GLY A 32 1.12 10.16 -14.75
N GLN A 33 0.51 11.22 -14.19
CA GLN A 33 0.90 11.76 -12.87
C GLN A 33 0.27 10.94 -11.73
N ASP A 34 0.59 11.24 -10.47
CA ASP A 34 0.14 10.46 -9.31
C ASP A 34 -1.38 10.20 -9.33
N ALA A 35 -2.17 11.26 -9.54
CA ALA A 35 -3.63 11.18 -9.61
C ALA A 35 -4.18 10.33 -10.78
N SER A 36 -3.35 9.92 -11.75
CA SER A 36 -3.72 8.99 -12.82
C SER A 36 -3.79 7.53 -12.36
N TYR A 37 -3.13 7.18 -11.24
CA TYR A 37 -3.08 5.81 -10.74
C TYR A 37 -3.80 5.70 -9.40
N GLN A 38 -4.38 4.53 -9.14
CA GLN A 38 -5.00 4.23 -7.86
C GLN A 38 -4.05 3.38 -7.03
N GLY A 39 -3.40 4.01 -6.05
CA GLY A 39 -2.62 3.29 -5.03
C GLY A 39 -3.45 2.91 -3.81
N LEU A 40 -2.82 2.15 -2.90
CA LEU A 40 -3.42 1.72 -1.65
C LEU A 40 -3.63 2.89 -0.68
N GLN A 41 -4.86 3.41 -0.61
CA GLN A 41 -5.19 4.59 0.20
C GLN A 41 -4.93 4.36 1.71
N PRO A 42 -4.38 5.34 2.44
CA PRO A 42 -4.13 5.20 3.88
C PRO A 42 -5.37 4.80 4.68
N SER A 43 -5.23 3.80 5.55
CA SER A 43 -6.32 3.24 6.36
C SER A 43 -5.92 3.22 7.83
N TYR A 44 -6.57 4.05 8.65
CA TYR A 44 -6.21 4.24 10.05
C TYR A 44 -7.34 3.86 11.00
N THR A 45 -6.97 3.40 12.20
CA THR A 45 -7.87 3.20 13.35
C THR A 45 -7.36 3.96 14.54
N ASP A 46 -8.16 4.89 15.06
CA ASP A 46 -7.92 5.44 16.38
C ASP A 46 -8.30 4.41 17.45
N ASN A 47 -7.31 3.98 18.22
CA ASN A 47 -7.49 2.97 19.26
C ASN A 47 -8.08 3.55 20.56
N ASN A 48 -8.37 4.85 20.61
CA ASN A 48 -8.93 5.58 21.75
C ASN A 48 -8.10 5.47 23.04
N ASN A 49 -6.79 5.21 22.90
CA ASN A 49 -5.84 5.04 24.00
C ASN A 49 -4.55 5.85 23.79
N GLY A 50 -4.58 6.85 22.90
CA GLY A 50 -3.40 7.64 22.50
C GLY A 50 -2.59 7.04 21.36
N THR A 51 -3.06 5.96 20.73
CA THR A 51 -2.39 5.32 19.60
C THR A 51 -3.29 5.22 18.36
N VAL A 52 -2.67 5.18 17.18
CA VAL A 52 -3.34 5.01 15.88
C VAL A 52 -2.72 3.82 15.15
N THR A 53 -3.54 2.85 14.76
CA THR A 53 -3.09 1.72 13.93
C THR A 53 -3.27 2.04 12.46
N ASP A 54 -2.21 1.89 11.67
CA ASP A 54 -2.25 1.87 10.21
C ASP A 54 -2.48 0.42 9.74
N ARG A 55 -3.66 0.18 9.17
CA ARG A 55 -4.11 -1.16 8.76
C ARG A 55 -3.37 -1.68 7.53
N ASN A 56 -2.82 -0.79 6.71
CA ASN A 56 -2.11 -1.19 5.49
C ASN A 56 -0.67 -1.58 5.80
N THR A 57 0.01 -0.81 6.65
CA THR A 57 1.43 -1.01 6.94
C THR A 57 1.67 -1.98 8.09
N GLY A 58 0.65 -2.22 8.93
CA GLY A 58 0.78 -3.01 10.16
C GLY A 58 1.57 -2.27 11.26
N LEU A 59 1.73 -0.96 11.11
CA LEU A 59 2.38 -0.09 12.09
C LEU A 59 1.33 0.51 13.04
N THR A 60 1.70 0.66 14.31
CA THR A 60 0.90 1.43 15.29
C THR A 60 1.73 2.59 15.81
N TRP A 61 1.13 3.76 15.84
CA TRP A 61 1.77 5.05 16.03
C TRP A 61 1.29 5.74 17.30
N MET A 62 2.15 6.56 17.90
CA MET A 62 1.70 7.62 18.79
C MET A 62 0.76 8.57 18.03
N LYS A 63 -0.40 8.88 18.63
CA LYS A 63 -1.39 9.80 18.05
C LYS A 63 -0.87 11.24 17.99
N SER A 64 -0.16 11.68 19.03
CA SER A 64 0.41 13.02 19.17
C SER A 64 1.92 12.92 19.33
N VAL A 65 2.65 13.95 18.91
CA VAL A 65 4.07 14.09 19.23
C VAL A 65 4.27 14.35 20.74
N THR A 66 5.52 14.26 21.20
CA THR A 66 5.90 14.66 22.55
C THR A 66 5.55 16.12 22.83
N SER A 67 5.23 16.45 24.10
CA SER A 67 4.89 17.84 24.49
C SER A 67 6.10 18.78 24.59
N GLN A 68 7.30 18.23 24.46
CA GLN A 68 8.56 18.95 24.40
C GLN A 68 9.41 18.30 23.32
N GLU A 69 10.14 19.14 22.59
CA GLU A 69 11.16 18.67 21.66
C GLU A 69 12.30 17.97 22.41
N MET A 70 12.95 17.03 21.72
CA MET A 70 14.04 16.23 22.26
C MET A 70 15.24 16.27 21.34
N THR A 71 16.43 16.18 21.91
CA THR A 71 17.63 15.83 21.13
C THR A 71 17.47 14.43 20.54
N TRP A 72 18.22 14.11 19.49
CA TRP A 72 18.12 12.80 18.85
C TRP A 72 18.43 11.66 19.84
N GLU A 73 19.46 11.82 20.67
CA GLU A 73 19.81 10.84 21.70
C GLU A 73 18.72 10.69 22.78
N GLN A 74 18.08 11.79 23.17
CA GLN A 74 16.94 11.75 24.08
C GLN A 74 15.72 11.07 23.45
N ALA A 75 15.48 11.28 22.16
CA ALA A 75 14.37 10.63 21.43
C ALA A 75 14.54 9.11 21.39
N VAL A 76 15.76 8.61 21.16
CA VAL A 76 16.09 7.18 21.24
C VAL A 76 15.86 6.63 22.65
N ALA A 77 16.39 7.31 23.67
CA ALA A 77 16.20 6.88 25.06
C ALA A 77 14.73 6.95 25.52
N TYR A 78 13.97 7.93 25.02
CA TYR A 78 12.54 8.03 25.27
C TYR A 78 11.79 6.84 24.69
N ALA A 79 12.12 6.44 23.46
CA ALA A 79 11.50 5.28 22.81
C ALA A 79 11.62 4.00 23.65
N ASP A 80 12.82 3.71 24.18
CA ASP A 80 13.11 2.51 24.98
C ASP A 80 12.37 2.46 26.33
N SER A 81 11.88 3.61 26.81
CA SER A 81 11.22 3.73 28.13
C SER A 81 9.74 4.08 28.04
N ALA A 82 9.22 4.33 26.83
CA ALA A 82 7.85 4.80 26.63
C ALA A 82 6.84 3.68 26.92
N VAL A 83 5.81 4.01 27.71
CA VAL A 83 4.62 3.16 27.88
C VAL A 83 3.39 3.95 27.45
N ILE A 84 2.83 3.62 26.28
CA ILE A 84 1.77 4.38 25.62
C ILE A 84 0.69 3.42 25.15
N GLY A 85 -0.58 3.73 25.43
CA GLY A 85 -1.71 2.87 25.05
C GLY A 85 -1.69 1.46 25.67
N GLY A 86 -0.89 1.24 26.73
CA GLY A 86 -0.71 -0.08 27.35
C GLY A 86 0.45 -0.89 26.77
N TYR A 87 1.31 -0.28 25.96
CA TYR A 87 2.40 -0.94 25.22
C TYR A 87 3.76 -0.35 25.57
N ASP A 88 4.80 -1.19 25.62
CA ASP A 88 6.17 -0.88 26.05
C ASP A 88 7.26 -1.25 25.02
N ASP A 89 6.88 -1.62 23.80
CA ASP A 89 7.76 -2.03 22.70
C ASP A 89 7.90 -0.95 21.62
N TRP A 90 7.94 0.32 22.04
CA TRP A 90 8.05 1.47 21.14
C TRP A 90 9.47 1.64 20.60
N ARG A 91 9.57 2.19 19.39
CA ARG A 91 10.83 2.60 18.77
C ARG A 91 10.69 3.96 18.10
N LEU A 92 11.81 4.66 17.95
CA LEU A 92 11.89 5.81 17.06
C LEU A 92 11.79 5.31 15.60
N PRO A 93 10.85 5.83 14.79
CA PRO A 93 10.59 5.31 13.45
C PRO A 93 11.80 5.54 12.56
N SER A 94 12.09 4.57 11.69
CA SER A 94 12.94 4.82 10.53
C SER A 94 12.32 5.88 9.62
N ILE A 95 13.12 6.49 8.76
CA ILE A 95 12.60 7.52 7.85
C ILE A 95 11.58 6.95 6.86
N LYS A 96 11.70 5.68 6.46
CA LYS A 96 10.71 4.99 5.62
C LYS A 96 9.37 4.84 6.35
N GLU A 97 9.39 4.41 7.61
CA GLU A 97 8.18 4.34 8.43
C GLU A 97 7.58 5.73 8.63
N LEU A 98 8.36 6.74 9.05
CA LEU A 98 7.82 8.08 9.33
C LEU A 98 7.23 8.73 8.08
N TYR A 99 7.88 8.52 6.93
CA TYR A 99 7.39 9.02 5.64
C TYR A 99 6.12 8.32 5.16
N SER A 100 5.79 7.12 5.65
CA SER A 100 4.54 6.44 5.27
C SER A 100 3.30 7.26 5.64
N LEU A 101 3.40 8.09 6.69
CA LEU A 101 2.32 8.95 7.17
C LEU A 101 2.07 10.20 6.29
N ILE A 102 3.00 10.57 5.41
CA ILE A 102 2.88 11.79 4.62
C ILE A 102 1.65 11.73 3.70
N GLN A 103 0.90 12.82 3.59
CA GLN A 103 -0.23 12.97 2.66
C GLN A 103 0.01 14.18 1.75
N PHE A 104 0.17 13.93 0.45
CA PHE A 104 0.37 14.98 -0.57
C PHE A 104 -0.93 15.66 -1.01
N THR A 105 -1.98 15.54 -0.19
CA THR A 105 -3.14 16.44 -0.16
C THR A 105 -2.89 17.70 0.67
N GLY A 106 -1.79 17.74 1.44
CA GLY A 106 -1.36 18.91 2.20
C GLY A 106 -1.03 20.12 1.31
N ASN A 107 -1.02 21.30 1.92
CA ASN A 107 -0.65 22.56 1.28
C ASN A 107 -0.03 23.52 2.30
N THR A 108 1.21 23.95 2.04
CA THR A 108 1.86 24.98 2.86
C THR A 108 1.57 26.36 2.27
N ALA A 109 0.76 27.15 2.98
CA ALA A 109 0.43 28.53 2.63
C ALA A 109 1.23 29.54 3.47
N GLN A 110 0.94 30.84 3.33
CA GLN A 110 1.64 31.91 4.05
C GLN A 110 1.35 31.92 5.56
N THR A 111 0.24 31.31 6.00
CA THR A 111 -0.15 31.24 7.42
C THR A 111 -0.57 29.82 7.77
N ALA A 112 -0.40 29.45 9.05
CA ALA A 112 -0.86 28.16 9.57
C ALA A 112 -2.36 27.93 9.32
N SER A 113 -3.20 28.96 9.50
CA SER A 113 -4.66 28.87 9.30
C SER A 113 -5.09 28.69 7.84
N ALA A 114 -4.23 29.06 6.89
CA ALA A 114 -4.45 28.84 5.46
C ALA A 114 -3.78 27.56 4.94
N SER A 115 -3.08 26.84 5.81
CA SER A 115 -2.30 25.66 5.46
C SER A 115 -3.03 24.38 5.87
N THR A 116 -2.81 23.31 5.11
CA THR A 116 -3.24 21.96 5.45
C THR A 116 -1.98 21.12 5.63
N PRO A 117 -1.74 20.52 6.80
CA PRO A 117 -0.51 19.76 7.01
C PRO A 117 -0.52 18.49 6.17
N TYR A 118 0.67 18.00 5.86
CA TYR A 118 0.92 16.80 5.06
C TYR A 118 0.72 15.51 5.87
N ILE A 119 -0.26 15.48 6.77
CA ILE A 119 -0.59 14.32 7.61
C ILE A 119 -2.11 14.28 7.83
N ASN A 120 -2.67 13.08 8.01
CA ASN A 120 -4.10 12.92 8.24
C ASN A 120 -4.51 13.41 9.65
N THR A 121 -5.00 14.65 9.75
CA THR A 121 -5.39 15.28 11.02
C THR A 121 -6.68 14.74 11.63
N GLN A 122 -7.42 13.88 10.91
CA GLN A 122 -8.52 13.12 11.52
C GLN A 122 -8.00 12.12 12.56
N TYR A 123 -6.81 11.57 12.33
CA TYR A 123 -6.23 10.53 13.18
C TYR A 123 -5.05 11.04 14.00
N PHE A 124 -4.21 11.91 13.44
CA PHE A 124 -3.00 12.39 14.09
C PHE A 124 -3.15 13.82 14.58
N THR A 125 -2.68 14.09 15.79
CA THR A 125 -2.51 15.47 16.25
C THR A 125 -1.33 16.10 15.53
N PHE A 126 -1.53 17.33 15.06
CA PHE A 126 -0.51 18.15 14.43
C PHE A 126 -0.66 19.60 14.87
N ALA A 127 0.46 20.28 15.09
CA ALA A 127 0.54 21.70 15.33
C ALA A 127 1.66 22.31 14.47
N TYR A 128 1.43 23.51 13.95
CA TYR A 128 2.49 24.33 13.34
C TYR A 128 3.31 25.02 14.43
N GLY A 129 4.53 25.43 14.10
CA GLY A 129 5.39 26.19 15.02
C GLY A 129 4.73 27.48 15.50
N ASP A 130 4.99 27.83 16.76
CA ASP A 130 4.38 28.97 17.45
C ASP A 130 5.07 30.29 17.08
N THR A 131 4.50 30.96 16.07
CA THR A 131 4.97 32.27 15.62
C THR A 131 4.90 33.37 16.69
N SER A 132 4.10 33.20 17.75
CA SER A 132 4.06 34.14 18.87
C SER A 132 5.26 34.00 19.81
N SER A 133 5.90 32.83 19.79
CA SER A 133 7.12 32.50 20.52
C SER A 133 8.39 32.71 19.68
N GLY A 134 8.25 33.20 18.44
CA GLY A 134 9.37 33.49 17.54
C GLY A 134 9.77 32.35 16.61
N GLU A 135 9.04 31.22 16.65
CA GLU A 135 9.21 30.11 15.71
C GLU A 135 8.64 30.46 14.33
N ARG A 136 9.11 29.78 13.29
CA ARG A 136 8.44 29.78 12.00
C ARG A 136 7.33 28.73 12.07
N MET A 137 6.25 28.92 11.31
CA MET A 137 5.17 27.94 11.23
C MET A 137 5.64 26.53 10.80
N ILE A 138 6.75 26.44 10.08
CA ILE A 138 7.33 25.18 9.61
C ILE A 138 8.31 24.55 10.61
N ASP A 139 8.54 25.16 11.77
CA ASP A 139 9.34 24.59 12.85
C ASP A 139 8.48 23.55 13.60
N ALA A 140 8.33 22.40 12.95
CA ALA A 140 7.52 21.25 13.38
C ALA A 140 8.11 19.94 12.82
N GLN A 141 9.44 19.83 12.88
CA GLN A 141 10.17 18.68 12.35
C GLN A 141 10.07 17.50 13.32
N GLU A 142 9.92 16.29 12.80
CA GLU A 142 9.92 15.05 13.59
C GLU A 142 11.19 14.23 13.32
N TRP A 143 11.89 13.80 14.38
CA TRP A 143 13.08 12.94 14.27
C TRP A 143 12.73 11.55 13.72
N SER A 144 13.61 11.01 12.87
CA SER A 144 13.67 9.57 12.59
C SER A 144 14.91 8.94 13.21
N SER A 145 14.92 7.61 13.36
CA SER A 145 16.11 6.83 13.74
C SER A 145 17.14 6.70 12.62
N THR A 146 16.82 7.16 11.41
CA THR A 146 17.71 7.03 10.24
C THR A 146 18.73 8.16 10.21
N ARG A 147 19.98 7.82 10.52
CA ARG A 147 21.11 8.74 10.42
C ARG A 147 21.59 8.86 8.98
N TYR A 148 22.05 10.05 8.60
CA TYR A 148 22.82 10.18 7.37
C TYR A 148 24.20 9.59 7.59
N VAL A 149 24.68 8.79 6.63
CA VAL A 149 25.98 8.12 6.74
C VAL A 149 27.17 9.06 6.52
N SER A 150 26.92 10.27 6.03
CA SER A 150 27.89 11.37 5.91
C SER A 150 27.46 12.54 6.80
N THR A 151 27.97 13.73 6.50
CA THR A 151 27.67 14.98 7.21
C THR A 151 26.97 15.96 6.27
N THR A 152 26.17 16.88 6.81
CA THR A 152 25.63 18.01 6.03
C THR A 152 26.20 19.33 6.53
N MET A 153 25.91 20.42 5.81
CA MET A 153 26.28 21.78 6.19
C MET A 153 27.80 21.91 6.42
N ASN A 154 28.24 22.26 7.63
CA ASN A 154 29.64 22.53 7.95
C ASN A 154 30.38 21.28 8.46
N GLY A 155 30.04 20.10 7.93
CA GLY A 155 30.55 18.83 8.42
C GLY A 155 29.82 18.35 9.67
N ASP A 156 28.56 18.75 9.84
CA ASP A 156 27.77 18.44 11.02
C ASP A 156 27.17 17.02 10.91
N PRO A 157 27.20 16.20 11.98
CA PRO A 157 26.52 14.91 12.02
C PRO A 157 25.01 15.08 11.89
N THR A 158 24.39 14.25 11.06
CA THR A 158 23.02 14.49 10.60
C THR A 158 22.11 13.27 10.76
N ALA A 159 20.85 13.51 11.10
CA ALA A 159 19.77 12.53 11.01
C ALA A 159 18.66 13.03 10.08
N PHE A 160 17.99 12.09 9.40
CA PHE A 160 16.83 12.43 8.60
C PHE A 160 15.61 12.66 9.50
N GLY A 161 14.76 13.60 9.11
CA GLY A 161 13.46 13.83 9.72
C GLY A 161 12.41 14.14 8.66
N VAL A 162 11.15 14.06 9.07
CA VAL A 162 10.00 14.49 8.25
C VAL A 162 9.45 15.78 8.83
N ASN A 163 9.04 16.71 7.97
CA ASN A 163 8.30 17.88 8.40
C ASN A 163 6.91 17.87 7.78
N PHE A 164 5.90 17.53 8.56
CA PHE A 164 4.51 17.49 8.09
C PHE A 164 3.92 18.89 7.88
N ALA A 165 4.58 19.97 8.32
CA ALA A 165 4.18 21.33 7.98
C ALA A 165 4.48 21.68 6.52
N ASP A 166 5.53 21.09 5.94
CA ASP A 166 6.08 21.46 4.64
C ASP A 166 6.32 20.29 3.68
N GLY A 167 5.92 19.08 4.04
CA GLY A 167 5.83 17.92 3.15
C GLY A 167 7.16 17.34 2.68
N ARG A 168 8.22 17.38 3.52
CA ARG A 168 9.59 17.02 3.08
C ARG A 168 10.32 16.06 4.01
N ILE A 169 11.26 15.31 3.43
CA ILE A 169 12.39 14.68 4.13
C ILE A 169 13.62 15.57 4.01
N LYS A 170 14.27 15.87 5.14
CA LYS A 170 15.55 16.59 5.14
C LYS A 170 16.51 15.89 6.10
N GLY A 171 17.80 15.99 5.80
CA GLY A 171 18.86 15.73 6.77
C GLY A 171 19.05 16.97 7.64
N TYR A 172 18.83 16.81 8.94
CA TYR A 172 19.02 17.86 9.93
C TYR A 172 20.27 17.58 10.77
N PRO A 173 21.17 18.57 10.90
CA PRO A 173 22.26 18.48 11.86
C PRO A 173 21.74 18.19 13.27
N ILE A 174 22.27 17.15 13.90
CA ILE A 174 21.98 16.79 15.30
C ILE A 174 22.70 17.78 16.23
N SER A 175 23.81 18.37 15.78
CA SER A 175 24.46 19.48 16.46
C SER A 175 24.94 20.52 15.45
N ILE A 176 24.78 21.80 15.78
CA ILE A 176 25.25 22.94 14.99
C ILE A 176 26.15 23.78 15.88
N GLY A 177 27.43 23.91 15.52
CA GLY A 177 28.38 24.75 16.25
C GLY A 177 28.53 24.39 17.73
N GLY A 178 28.31 23.12 18.10
CA GLY A 178 28.38 22.61 19.47
C GLY A 178 27.08 22.70 20.27
N SER A 179 26.00 23.26 19.70
CA SER A 179 24.65 23.20 20.28
C SER A 179 23.93 21.96 19.74
N THR A 180 23.34 21.13 20.60
CA THR A 180 22.52 20.00 20.17
C THR A 180 21.13 20.49 19.80
N GLN A 181 20.63 20.05 18.65
CA GLN A 181 19.32 20.42 18.15
C GLN A 181 18.23 19.54 18.76
N THR A 182 17.05 20.13 18.99
CA THR A 182 15.85 19.44 19.46
C THR A 182 14.80 19.44 18.35
N MET A 183 13.95 18.40 18.32
CA MET A 183 12.80 18.28 17.41
C MET A 183 11.68 17.46 18.07
N ASP A 184 10.49 17.47 17.47
CA ASP A 184 9.36 16.65 17.89
C ASP A 184 9.66 15.15 17.72
N VAL A 185 8.99 14.33 18.55
CA VAL A 185 9.13 12.88 18.52
C VAL A 185 7.76 12.20 18.45
N ARG A 186 7.62 11.32 17.46
CA ARG A 186 6.50 10.38 17.33
C ARG A 186 7.04 8.97 17.25
N LEU A 187 6.62 8.11 18.17
CA LEU A 187 7.08 6.73 18.21
C LEU A 187 6.17 5.81 17.39
N VAL A 188 6.75 4.70 16.96
CA VAL A 188 6.08 3.63 16.22
C VAL A 188 6.33 2.28 16.90
N ARG A 189 5.44 1.33 16.66
CA ARG A 189 5.59 -0.10 16.99
C ARG A 189 4.91 -0.95 15.91
N GLY A 190 4.97 -2.27 16.05
CA GLY A 190 4.39 -3.20 15.08
C GLY A 190 5.39 -3.56 13.97
N ASN A 191 4.91 -3.76 12.75
CA ASN A 191 5.64 -4.35 11.61
C ASN A 191 7.11 -3.88 11.53
N THR A 192 8.04 -4.75 11.93
CA THR A 192 9.49 -4.44 11.94
C THR A 192 10.15 -4.61 10.59
N ASP A 193 9.43 -5.10 9.59
CA ASP A 193 9.94 -5.33 8.24
C ASP A 193 9.54 -4.24 7.25
N TYR A 194 8.73 -3.27 7.69
CA TYR A 194 8.38 -2.11 6.88
C TYR A 194 9.65 -1.38 6.41
N GLY A 195 9.75 -1.15 5.10
CA GLY A 195 10.90 -0.47 4.49
C GLY A 195 12.13 -1.35 4.22
N LYS A 196 12.06 -2.65 4.51
CA LYS A 196 13.09 -3.63 4.11
C LYS A 196 12.74 -4.23 2.76
N ASN A 197 13.46 -3.82 1.72
CA ASN A 197 13.28 -4.33 0.37
C ASN A 197 13.84 -5.76 0.23
N ALA A 198 13.31 -6.50 -0.73
CA ALA A 198 13.77 -7.85 -1.09
C ALA A 198 13.91 -7.95 -2.62
N TYR A 199 15.03 -7.42 -3.12
CA TYR A 199 15.29 -7.31 -4.55
C TYR A 199 15.68 -8.63 -5.21
N VAL A 200 15.13 -8.85 -6.39
CA VAL A 200 15.46 -9.92 -7.33
C VAL A 200 15.79 -9.25 -8.66
N ASN A 201 17.01 -9.43 -9.15
CA ASN A 201 17.37 -9.06 -10.51
C ASN A 201 16.84 -10.16 -11.45
N ASN A 202 15.96 -9.78 -12.37
CA ASN A 202 15.30 -10.73 -13.27
C ASN A 202 16.19 -11.13 -14.47
N GLY A 203 17.32 -10.45 -14.67
CA GLY A 203 18.28 -10.75 -15.74
C GLY A 203 17.91 -10.17 -17.11
N ASP A 204 16.84 -9.37 -17.16
CA ASP A 204 16.24 -8.80 -18.38
C ASP A 204 16.28 -7.26 -18.39
N GLY A 205 16.96 -6.65 -17.42
CA GLY A 205 17.00 -5.20 -17.23
C GLY A 205 15.91 -4.68 -16.29
N THR A 206 15.19 -5.56 -15.59
CA THR A 206 14.26 -5.23 -14.52
C THR A 206 14.71 -5.80 -13.16
N ILE A 207 14.26 -5.14 -12.09
CA ILE A 207 14.46 -5.57 -10.70
C ILE A 207 13.11 -5.63 -10.02
N THR A 208 12.74 -6.80 -9.52
CA THR A 208 11.54 -6.99 -8.71
C THR A 208 11.87 -6.82 -7.24
N ASP A 209 11.16 -5.93 -6.56
CA ASP A 209 11.12 -5.89 -5.10
C ASP A 209 9.97 -6.74 -4.59
N THR A 210 10.28 -7.98 -4.21
CA THR A 210 9.28 -8.93 -3.70
C THR A 210 8.67 -8.53 -2.36
N ALA A 211 9.27 -7.56 -1.64
CA ALA A 211 8.71 -7.05 -0.40
C ALA A 211 7.53 -6.09 -0.64
N THR A 212 7.56 -5.33 -1.73
CA THR A 212 6.56 -4.29 -2.05
C THR A 212 5.62 -4.70 -3.18
N GLY A 213 5.97 -5.73 -3.95
CA GLY A 213 5.22 -6.11 -5.14
C GLY A 213 5.47 -5.18 -6.34
N LEU A 214 6.53 -4.36 -6.29
CA LEU A 214 6.90 -3.45 -7.38
C LEU A 214 8.04 -4.02 -8.23
N MET A 215 7.99 -3.77 -9.52
CA MET A 215 9.07 -4.05 -10.46
C MET A 215 9.57 -2.74 -11.06
N TRP A 216 10.89 -2.60 -11.11
CA TRP A 216 11.59 -1.38 -11.47
C TRP A 216 12.47 -1.63 -12.68
N LEU A 217 12.63 -0.60 -13.52
CA LEU A 217 13.74 -0.62 -14.47
C LEU A 217 15.07 -0.62 -13.71
N GLN A 218 15.99 -1.49 -14.13
CA GLN A 218 17.35 -1.54 -13.58
C GLN A 218 18.16 -0.31 -13.96
N ASN A 219 18.00 0.21 -15.17
CA ASN A 219 18.63 1.45 -15.62
C ASN A 219 17.72 2.65 -15.33
N ASP A 220 18.33 3.80 -15.05
CA ASP A 220 17.60 5.07 -15.12
C ASP A 220 17.52 5.59 -16.56
N SER A 221 16.89 6.75 -16.74
CA SER A 221 16.69 7.39 -18.03
C SER A 221 17.97 7.79 -18.78
N GLY A 222 19.15 7.72 -18.14
CA GLY A 222 20.43 8.14 -18.72
C GLY A 222 20.58 9.65 -18.95
N LYS A 223 19.48 10.40 -18.86
CA LYS A 223 19.42 11.85 -19.03
C LYS A 223 18.30 12.45 -18.18
N ALA A 224 18.53 13.68 -17.75
CA ALA A 224 17.53 14.48 -17.05
C ALA A 224 16.48 15.01 -18.05
N MET A 225 15.27 15.28 -17.54
CA MET A 225 14.17 15.83 -18.33
C MET A 225 13.20 16.61 -17.44
N THR A 226 12.40 17.49 -18.03
CA THR A 226 11.36 18.22 -17.29
C THR A 226 10.27 17.27 -16.78
N TRP A 227 9.49 17.69 -15.79
CA TRP A 227 8.45 16.83 -15.22
C TRP A 227 7.41 16.38 -16.27
N GLN A 228 6.96 17.28 -17.15
CA GLN A 228 6.05 16.93 -18.24
C GLN A 228 6.66 15.88 -19.20
N GLN A 229 7.95 16.01 -19.50
CA GLN A 229 8.68 15.04 -20.33
C GLN A 229 8.84 13.70 -19.62
N ALA A 230 9.05 13.69 -18.30
CA ALA A 230 9.15 12.47 -17.49
C ALA A 230 7.86 11.66 -17.52
N LEU A 231 6.71 12.32 -17.38
CA LEU A 231 5.40 11.67 -17.49
C LEU A 231 5.20 11.07 -18.89
N ALA A 232 5.46 11.85 -19.94
CA ALA A 232 5.35 11.36 -21.31
C ALA A 232 6.36 10.23 -21.63
N TYR A 233 7.56 10.28 -21.04
CA TYR A 233 8.57 9.23 -21.17
C TYR A 233 8.11 7.93 -20.53
N ALA A 234 7.48 7.99 -19.35
CA ALA A 234 6.92 6.82 -18.69
C ALA A 234 5.84 6.15 -19.54
N GLU A 235 4.82 6.91 -19.95
CA GLU A 235 3.67 6.43 -20.74
C GLU A 235 4.07 5.89 -22.12
N ALA A 236 5.15 6.39 -22.71
CA ALA A 236 5.66 5.91 -23.99
C ALA A 236 6.63 4.72 -23.85
N SER A 237 7.01 4.33 -22.63
CA SER A 237 8.04 3.32 -22.42
C SER A 237 7.48 1.91 -22.61
N THR A 238 8.12 1.18 -23.52
CA THR A 238 7.95 -0.27 -23.64
C THR A 238 9.31 -0.93 -23.46
N VAL A 239 9.49 -1.60 -22.33
CA VAL A 239 10.74 -2.27 -21.97
C VAL A 239 10.42 -3.69 -21.54
N ASP A 240 11.15 -4.64 -22.10
CA ASP A 240 11.06 -6.07 -21.79
C ASP A 240 9.64 -6.65 -21.86
N GLY A 241 8.87 -6.25 -22.88
CA GLY A 241 7.50 -6.72 -23.10
C GLY A 241 6.43 -6.05 -22.23
N TYR A 242 6.81 -5.12 -21.37
CA TYR A 242 5.90 -4.34 -20.54
C TYR A 242 5.71 -2.93 -21.10
N SER A 243 4.46 -2.47 -21.17
CA SER A 243 4.05 -1.17 -21.71
C SER A 243 3.23 -0.33 -20.71
N ASP A 244 3.17 -0.77 -19.47
CA ASP A 244 2.44 -0.17 -18.33
C ASP A 244 3.40 0.50 -17.34
N TRP A 245 4.59 0.85 -17.81
CA TRP A 245 5.57 1.58 -17.02
C TRP A 245 5.03 2.95 -16.63
N ARG A 246 5.21 3.32 -15.37
CA ARG A 246 4.79 4.61 -14.82
C ARG A 246 5.91 5.30 -14.07
N LEU A 247 5.74 6.60 -13.90
CA LEU A 247 6.56 7.36 -12.96
C LEU A 247 6.09 6.99 -11.53
N PRO A 248 6.98 6.59 -10.62
CA PRO A 248 6.60 6.22 -9.27
C PRO A 248 6.03 7.42 -8.53
N ASN A 249 5.08 7.20 -7.62
CA ASN A 249 4.70 8.23 -6.67
C ASN A 249 5.83 8.47 -5.65
N ALA A 250 5.71 9.52 -4.83
CA ALA A 250 6.75 9.93 -3.91
C ALA A 250 7.16 8.85 -2.90
N LYS A 251 6.21 8.06 -2.41
CA LYS A 251 6.47 7.00 -1.42
C LYS A 251 7.08 5.76 -2.05
N GLU A 252 6.67 5.42 -3.26
CA GLU A 252 7.27 4.33 -4.04
C GLU A 252 8.74 4.62 -4.35
N LEU A 253 9.06 5.82 -4.84
CA LEU A 253 10.46 6.17 -5.14
C LEU A 253 11.32 6.25 -3.87
N GLN A 254 10.75 6.74 -2.76
CA GLN A 254 11.45 6.76 -1.47
C GLN A 254 11.71 5.34 -0.94
N SER A 255 10.83 4.38 -1.26
CA SER A 255 10.95 3.01 -0.79
C SER A 255 12.22 2.30 -1.24
N ILE A 256 12.84 2.73 -2.35
CA ILE A 256 14.09 2.15 -2.88
C ILE A 256 15.36 2.91 -2.46
N VAL A 257 15.23 3.93 -1.62
CA VAL A 257 16.41 4.63 -1.07
C VAL A 257 17.12 3.69 -0.09
N ASP A 258 18.44 3.54 -0.27
CA ASP A 258 19.34 2.88 0.66
C ASP A 258 20.09 3.95 1.46
N TYR A 259 19.55 4.25 2.66
CA TYR A 259 20.12 5.23 3.58
C TYR A 259 21.45 4.82 4.20
N THR A 260 21.96 3.60 3.93
CA THR A 260 23.30 3.18 4.34
C THR A 260 24.40 3.63 3.37
N ARG A 261 24.02 4.30 2.27
CA ARG A 261 24.93 4.66 1.17
C ARG A 261 24.84 6.15 0.87
N SER A 262 25.97 6.72 0.47
CA SER A 262 26.03 8.06 -0.10
C SER A 262 27.25 8.20 -1.03
N PRO A 263 27.29 9.25 -1.87
CA PRO A 263 28.46 9.54 -2.69
C PRO A 263 29.74 9.70 -1.86
N ASP A 264 29.65 10.31 -0.67
CA ASP A 264 30.81 10.55 0.21
C ASP A 264 31.37 9.28 0.86
N THR A 265 30.50 8.33 1.18
CA THR A 265 30.87 7.15 1.98
C THR A 265 31.15 5.92 1.13
N THR A 266 30.41 5.76 0.04
CA THR A 266 30.45 4.55 -0.81
C THR A 266 30.93 4.85 -2.23
N GLY A 267 31.04 6.12 -2.62
CA GLY A 267 31.30 6.50 -4.00
C GLY A 267 30.14 6.17 -4.96
N THR A 268 28.96 5.84 -4.44
CA THR A 268 27.77 5.46 -5.22
C THR A 268 26.52 6.22 -4.78
N ALA A 269 25.46 6.14 -5.58
CA ALA A 269 24.14 6.63 -5.22
C ALA A 269 23.57 5.96 -3.96
N ALA A 270 22.64 6.63 -3.28
CA ALA A 270 21.89 6.13 -2.12
C ALA A 270 20.79 5.12 -2.52
N ILE A 271 21.18 4.04 -3.20
CA ILE A 271 20.31 2.96 -3.70
C ILE A 271 21.10 1.65 -3.75
N ASP A 272 20.40 0.52 -3.71
CA ASP A 272 21.01 -0.80 -3.83
C ASP A 272 21.86 -0.92 -5.12
N PRO A 273 23.07 -1.52 -5.07
CA PRO A 273 23.96 -1.68 -6.22
C PRO A 273 23.40 -2.49 -7.40
N LEU A 274 22.29 -3.22 -7.23
CA LEU A 274 21.59 -3.85 -8.35
C LEU A 274 21.08 -2.80 -9.34
N PHE A 275 20.72 -1.60 -8.89
CA PHE A 275 20.24 -0.52 -9.74
C PHE A 275 21.41 0.22 -10.37
N GLN A 276 21.38 0.38 -11.70
CA GLN A 276 22.35 1.20 -12.41
C GLN A 276 21.93 2.67 -12.36
N THR A 277 22.83 3.51 -11.86
CA THR A 277 22.61 4.96 -11.74
C THR A 277 23.63 5.74 -12.54
N THR A 278 23.14 6.67 -13.36
CA THR A 278 23.99 7.57 -14.15
C THR A 278 24.78 8.50 -13.22
N ASN A 279 26.12 8.42 -13.29
CA ASN A 279 27.02 9.37 -12.64
C ASN A 279 27.02 10.68 -13.44
N ILE A 280 26.52 11.76 -12.84
CA ILE A 280 26.48 13.10 -13.43
C ILE A 280 27.70 13.95 -13.04
N GLY A 281 28.55 13.42 -12.16
CA GLY A 281 29.82 14.01 -11.77
C GLY A 281 30.98 13.50 -12.64
N SER A 282 32.14 13.38 -12.01
CA SER A 282 33.34 12.78 -12.64
C SER A 282 33.64 11.42 -12.03
N THR A 283 34.52 10.63 -12.64
CA THR A 283 34.98 9.37 -12.06
C THR A 283 35.69 9.57 -10.70
N SER A 284 36.41 10.67 -10.53
CA SER A 284 37.15 11.00 -9.30
C SER A 284 36.31 11.72 -8.24
N ALA A 285 35.15 12.24 -8.62
CA ALA A 285 34.20 12.92 -7.75
C ALA A 285 32.79 12.58 -8.23
N PRO A 286 32.29 11.36 -7.91
CA PRO A 286 30.99 10.90 -8.36
C PRO A 286 29.87 11.75 -7.73
N GLU A 287 28.84 11.97 -8.53
CA GLU A 287 27.59 12.64 -8.13
C GLU A 287 26.42 12.03 -8.88
N TYR A 288 25.24 12.06 -8.28
CA TYR A 288 24.05 11.41 -8.80
C TYR A 288 22.84 12.36 -8.84
N GLY A 289 21.87 11.97 -9.66
CA GLY A 289 20.69 12.77 -9.96
C GLY A 289 19.72 12.93 -8.79
N PHE A 290 18.85 13.93 -8.93
CA PHE A 290 17.53 13.89 -8.34
C PHE A 290 16.61 13.13 -9.30
N TYR A 291 15.62 12.43 -8.78
CA TYR A 291 14.72 11.59 -9.57
C TYR A 291 13.28 12.05 -9.38
N TRP A 292 12.60 12.27 -10.51
CA TRP A 292 11.21 12.68 -10.49
C TRP A 292 10.28 11.60 -9.97
N THR A 293 9.22 12.06 -9.33
CA THR A 293 8.04 11.26 -8.98
C THR A 293 6.83 11.77 -9.77
N GLY A 294 5.77 10.97 -9.87
CA GLY A 294 4.47 11.39 -10.38
C GLY A 294 3.75 12.40 -9.47
N THR A 295 4.25 12.60 -8.25
CA THR A 295 3.58 13.39 -7.21
C THR A 295 3.91 14.88 -7.34
N SER A 296 2.87 15.71 -7.38
CA SER A 296 2.99 17.17 -7.27
C SER A 296 3.19 17.59 -5.82
N HIS A 297 3.98 18.63 -5.59
CA HIS A 297 4.10 19.26 -4.29
C HIS A 297 3.32 20.57 -4.28
N VAL A 298 2.40 20.76 -3.32
CA VAL A 298 1.48 21.88 -3.30
C VAL A 298 1.91 22.90 -2.25
N GLU A 299 2.56 23.97 -2.68
CA GLU A 299 2.83 25.13 -1.83
C GLU A 299 2.13 26.34 -2.43
N GLY A 300 1.43 27.12 -1.60
CA GLY A 300 0.64 28.25 -2.08
C GLY A 300 -0.59 27.89 -2.94
N GLY A 301 -0.94 26.60 -3.06
CA GLY A 301 -2.17 26.12 -3.70
C GLY A 301 -2.11 25.89 -5.23
N THR A 302 -0.97 26.07 -5.88
CA THR A 302 -0.84 25.98 -7.35
C THR A 302 -0.37 24.62 -7.86
N GLY A 303 0.41 23.88 -7.06
CA GLY A 303 0.99 22.59 -7.47
C GLY A 303 1.96 22.72 -8.64
N ASP A 304 2.67 23.84 -8.75
CA ASP A 304 3.66 24.18 -9.78
C ASP A 304 5.02 23.50 -9.57
N TYR A 305 5.18 22.80 -8.45
CA TYR A 305 6.33 21.98 -8.12
C TYR A 305 5.98 20.49 -8.17
N ALA A 306 6.96 19.66 -8.51
CA ALA A 306 6.87 18.21 -8.41
C ALA A 306 7.88 17.68 -7.40
N VAL A 307 7.55 16.56 -6.76
CA VAL A 307 8.41 15.92 -5.77
C VAL A 307 9.55 15.18 -6.47
N TYR A 308 10.75 15.30 -5.91
CA TYR A 308 11.90 14.48 -6.29
C TYR A 308 12.55 13.83 -5.07
N VAL A 309 13.23 12.70 -5.30
CA VAL A 309 14.13 12.07 -4.32
C VAL A 309 15.57 12.21 -4.78
N ALA A 310 16.47 12.63 -3.89
CA ALA A 310 17.89 12.82 -4.17
C ALA A 310 18.66 11.54 -3.91
N PHE A 311 19.09 10.84 -4.96
CA PHE A 311 19.98 9.67 -4.81
C PHE A 311 21.47 10.07 -4.74
N GLY A 312 21.80 11.29 -5.18
CA GLY A 312 23.07 11.97 -4.91
C GLY A 312 22.96 12.94 -3.72
N ARG A 313 23.95 13.82 -3.55
CA ARG A 313 23.91 14.85 -2.48
C ARG A 313 22.74 15.81 -2.71
N ALA A 314 22.04 16.17 -1.64
CA ALA A 314 20.97 17.17 -1.70
C ALA A 314 21.59 18.56 -1.47
N LEU A 315 22.11 19.12 -2.56
CA LEU A 315 22.97 20.30 -2.55
C LEU A 315 22.22 21.63 -2.36
N GLY A 316 22.92 22.62 -1.80
CA GLY A 316 22.47 23.99 -1.66
C GLY A 316 23.61 25.00 -1.70
N TRP A 317 23.33 26.19 -2.25
CA TRP A 317 24.21 27.34 -2.29
C TRP A 317 24.02 28.17 -1.01
N MET A 318 24.78 27.82 0.02
CA MET A 318 24.74 28.51 1.30
C MET A 318 25.43 29.87 1.22
N GLN A 319 24.67 30.94 1.48
CA GLN A 319 25.23 32.29 1.60
C GLN A 319 26.08 32.41 2.87
N GLN A 320 27.31 32.86 2.70
CA GLN A 320 28.28 33.09 3.76
C GLN A 320 28.14 34.51 4.33
N LYS A 321 28.74 34.76 5.49
CA LYS A 321 28.67 36.06 6.17
C LYS A 321 29.24 37.23 5.36
N ASP A 322 30.17 36.94 4.45
CA ASP A 322 30.76 37.92 3.53
C ASP A 322 29.93 38.14 2.25
N GLY A 323 28.78 37.49 2.14
CA GLY A 323 27.88 37.55 0.99
C GLY A 323 28.23 36.58 -0.15
N SER A 324 29.35 35.83 -0.04
CA SER A 324 29.69 34.78 -1.01
C SER A 324 28.78 33.56 -0.88
N TYR A 325 28.73 32.70 -1.90
CA TYR A 325 27.94 31.46 -1.88
C TYR A 325 28.86 30.25 -1.95
N THR A 326 28.58 29.25 -1.11
CA THR A 326 29.29 27.97 -1.10
C THR A 326 28.32 26.84 -1.38
N LEU A 327 28.62 26.03 -2.40
CA LEU A 327 27.87 24.81 -2.68
C LEU A 327 28.27 23.72 -1.68
N MET A 328 27.28 23.14 -1.00
CA MET A 328 27.50 22.05 -0.05
C MET A 328 26.28 21.13 0.01
N ASP A 329 26.45 19.95 0.60
CA ASP A 329 25.33 19.04 0.90
C ASP A 329 24.54 19.60 2.10
N VAL A 330 23.31 20.04 1.87
CA VAL A 330 22.49 20.70 2.90
C VAL A 330 21.45 19.77 3.51
N HIS A 331 21.03 18.72 2.78
CA HIS A 331 20.01 17.77 3.27
C HIS A 331 20.41 16.29 3.20
N GLY A 332 21.52 15.92 2.58
CA GLY A 332 22.00 14.54 2.49
C GLY A 332 21.37 13.71 1.36
N ALA A 333 22.11 12.72 0.87
CA ALA A 333 21.60 11.74 -0.08
C ALA A 333 20.51 10.86 0.57
N GLY A 334 19.34 10.78 -0.08
CA GLY A 334 18.11 10.19 0.43
C GLY A 334 17.06 11.22 0.88
N ALA A 335 17.36 12.52 0.80
CA ALA A 335 16.38 13.57 1.01
C ALA A 335 15.30 13.58 -0.09
N GLN A 336 14.11 14.05 0.28
CA GLN A 336 13.00 14.30 -0.64
C GLN A 336 12.63 15.78 -0.57
N ARG A 337 12.60 16.41 -1.75
CA ARG A 337 12.28 17.84 -1.91
C ARG A 337 11.38 18.00 -3.13
N SER A 338 11.38 19.18 -3.72
CA SER A 338 10.59 19.48 -4.89
C SER A 338 11.27 20.54 -5.75
N ASP A 339 11.09 20.42 -7.06
CA ASP A 339 11.59 21.35 -8.07
C ASP A 339 10.39 21.89 -8.89
N PRO A 340 10.50 23.08 -9.50
CA PRO A 340 9.46 23.59 -10.38
C PRO A 340 9.36 22.69 -11.62
N LYS A 341 8.13 22.50 -12.11
CA LYS A 341 7.84 21.59 -13.23
C LYS A 341 8.31 22.10 -14.59
N THR A 342 8.67 23.39 -14.68
CA THR A 342 9.07 24.10 -15.89
C THR A 342 10.05 25.23 -15.54
N GLY A 343 10.63 25.87 -16.56
CA GLY A 343 11.61 26.95 -16.42
C GLY A 343 13.02 26.48 -16.72
N SER A 344 14.02 27.16 -16.17
CA SER A 344 15.43 26.83 -16.34
C SER A 344 16.18 26.87 -15.01
N ALA A 345 17.09 25.91 -14.79
CA ALA A 345 18.00 25.95 -13.64
C ALA A 345 18.83 27.24 -13.58
N SER A 346 19.09 27.87 -14.73
CA SER A 346 19.82 29.15 -14.81
C SER A 346 19.10 30.30 -14.11
N ASP A 347 17.79 30.18 -13.89
CA ASP A 347 16.99 31.19 -13.20
C ASP A 347 17.23 31.17 -11.68
N TYR A 348 17.91 30.12 -11.19
CA TYR A 348 18.24 29.87 -9.78
C TYR A 348 19.76 29.69 -9.57
N PRO A 349 20.60 30.68 -9.93
CA PRO A 349 22.06 30.55 -9.86
C PRO A 349 22.60 30.33 -8.43
N HIS A 350 21.79 30.63 -7.41
CA HIS A 350 22.08 30.40 -5.99
C HIS A 350 20.99 29.56 -5.32
N GLY A 351 20.27 28.76 -6.10
CA GLY A 351 19.18 27.92 -5.62
C GLY A 351 17.99 28.70 -5.06
N PHE A 352 17.20 28.03 -4.22
CA PHE A 352 15.96 28.56 -3.65
C PHE A 352 15.82 28.28 -2.15
N GLY A 353 15.19 29.21 -1.44
CA GLY A 353 14.94 29.09 0.00
C GLY A 353 16.17 29.37 0.88
N PRO A 354 16.03 29.22 2.22
CA PRO A 354 17.04 29.67 3.18
C PRO A 354 18.41 28.99 3.06
N GLN A 355 18.44 27.75 2.55
CA GLN A 355 19.65 26.96 2.35
C GLN A 355 20.18 27.01 0.91
N GLY A 356 19.53 27.80 0.05
CA GLY A 356 19.88 27.91 -1.37
C GLY A 356 19.78 26.60 -2.11
N ASP A 357 18.76 25.78 -1.82
CA ASP A 357 18.58 24.46 -2.42
C ASP A 357 18.74 24.50 -3.93
N VAL A 358 19.58 23.62 -4.47
CA VAL A 358 19.81 23.54 -5.91
C VAL A 358 18.50 23.18 -6.62
N ILE A 359 18.11 24.03 -7.56
CA ILE A 359 16.98 23.80 -8.47
C ILE A 359 17.53 23.31 -9.81
N ARG A 360 17.08 22.14 -10.26
CA ARG A 360 17.52 21.56 -11.54
C ARG A 360 16.50 21.72 -12.65
N VAL A 361 15.20 21.70 -12.33
CA VAL A 361 14.06 21.70 -13.29
C VAL A 361 13.99 20.46 -14.18
N GLU A 362 15.15 19.93 -14.58
CA GLU A 362 15.32 18.67 -15.27
C GLU A 362 15.92 17.65 -14.29
N ASN A 363 15.20 16.55 -14.05
CA ASN A 363 15.62 15.49 -13.14
C ASN A 363 15.55 14.13 -13.84
N MET A 364 16.24 13.14 -13.28
CA MET A 364 16.33 11.77 -13.81
C MET A 364 15.00 11.03 -13.59
N VAL A 365 14.81 9.92 -14.31
CA VAL A 365 13.62 9.09 -14.19
C VAL A 365 14.03 7.63 -13.99
N ARG A 366 13.34 6.95 -13.07
CA ARG A 366 13.34 5.50 -12.95
C ARG A 366 11.89 5.04 -12.93
N LEU A 367 11.54 4.18 -13.89
CA LEU A 367 10.17 3.73 -14.04
C LEU A 367 9.89 2.54 -13.14
N VAL A 368 8.63 2.46 -12.72
CA VAL A 368 8.08 1.38 -11.90
C VAL A 368 6.83 0.82 -12.56
N ARG A 369 6.46 -0.39 -12.19
CA ARG A 369 5.17 -1.03 -12.45
C ARG A 369 4.89 -2.03 -11.32
N ASP A 370 3.67 -2.50 -11.25
CA ASP A 370 3.29 -3.54 -10.29
C ASP A 370 3.66 -4.94 -10.85
N VAL A 371 4.12 -5.83 -9.96
CA VAL A 371 4.38 -7.24 -10.26
C VAL A 371 3.04 -7.94 -10.38
N GLY A 372 2.78 -8.58 -11.52
CA GLY A 372 1.47 -9.17 -11.83
C GLY A 372 0.66 -8.37 -12.87
N SER A 373 1.04 -7.13 -13.17
CA SER A 373 0.44 -6.35 -14.28
C SER A 373 0.98 -6.75 -15.66
N SER A 374 1.48 -7.97 -15.82
CA SER A 374 2.32 -8.35 -16.97
C SER A 374 1.51 -8.44 -18.25
N GLY A 375 1.64 -7.40 -19.10
CA GLY A 375 1.53 -7.53 -20.55
C GLY A 375 0.15 -7.31 -21.14
N SER A 376 -0.31 -6.05 -21.15
CA SER A 376 -1.17 -5.58 -22.24
C SER A 376 -0.37 -5.62 -23.55
N SER A 377 -0.36 -6.78 -24.21
CA SER A 377 -0.15 -6.89 -25.65
C SER A 377 -0.89 -8.16 -26.09
N THR A 378 -1.95 -8.13 -26.87
CA THR A 378 -2.37 -7.17 -27.89
C THR A 378 -3.88 -7.06 -27.91
N GLY A 379 -4.39 -5.83 -27.77
CA GLY A 379 -5.82 -5.55 -27.90
C GLY A 379 -6.22 -4.08 -27.85
N SER A 380 -5.35 -3.10 -27.59
CA SER A 380 -5.73 -1.70 -27.80
C SER A 380 -5.55 -1.32 -29.27
N GLY A 381 -6.49 -1.80 -30.08
CA GLY A 381 -7.13 -0.85 -30.96
C GLY A 381 -7.90 0.12 -30.06
N SER A 382 -7.65 1.42 -30.23
CA SER A 382 -8.67 2.41 -29.92
C SER A 382 -9.93 2.03 -30.70
N THR A 383 -10.86 1.37 -30.04
CA THR A 383 -12.28 1.45 -30.39
C THR A 383 -12.94 1.88 -29.10
N THR A 384 -13.35 3.15 -29.01
CA THR A 384 -14.76 3.48 -28.79
C THR A 384 -15.53 2.34 -28.14
N ASP A 385 -16.12 2.61 -26.97
CA ASP A 385 -17.39 2.03 -26.52
C ASP A 385 -18.19 1.47 -27.71
N SER A 386 -17.96 0.20 -27.98
CA SER A 386 -18.62 -0.54 -29.02
C SER A 386 -19.15 -1.74 -28.29
N ALA A 387 -20.47 -1.95 -28.39
CA ALA A 387 -21.20 -3.07 -27.82
C ALA A 387 -20.78 -4.43 -28.42
N ALA A 388 -19.49 -4.62 -28.67
CA ALA A 388 -18.88 -5.79 -29.27
C ALA A 388 -18.52 -6.78 -28.16
N ASN A 389 -18.99 -8.00 -28.31
CA ASN A 389 -18.69 -9.13 -27.44
C ASN A 389 -17.18 -9.45 -27.46
N GLN A 390 -16.54 -9.49 -26.29
CA GLN A 390 -15.10 -9.71 -26.12
C GLN A 390 -14.82 -11.07 -25.45
N VAL A 391 -13.57 -11.54 -25.56
CA VAL A 391 -13.09 -12.77 -24.90
C VAL A 391 -11.83 -12.42 -24.12
N PHE A 392 -11.88 -12.63 -22.81
CA PHE A 392 -10.80 -12.42 -21.85
C PHE A 392 -10.33 -13.77 -21.33
N ALA A 393 -9.02 -13.95 -21.25
CA ALA A 393 -8.38 -15.13 -20.68
C ALA A 393 -7.35 -14.69 -19.64
N GLY A 394 -7.43 -15.28 -18.47
CA GLY A 394 -6.58 -15.08 -17.31
C GLY A 394 -5.33 -15.93 -17.37
N THR A 395 -4.61 -15.87 -16.27
CA THR A 395 -3.32 -16.47 -16.04
C THR A 395 -3.45 -17.60 -15.01
N SER A 396 -2.34 -18.05 -14.44
CA SER A 396 -2.37 -18.95 -13.30
C SER A 396 -2.32 -18.23 -11.94
N GLY A 397 -2.48 -16.89 -11.94
CA GLY A 397 -2.54 -16.05 -10.75
C GLY A 397 -3.96 -15.58 -10.47
N ASN A 398 -4.12 -14.74 -9.44
CA ASN A 398 -5.42 -14.13 -9.12
C ASN A 398 -5.62 -12.90 -10.01
N ASP A 399 -6.52 -13.00 -11.00
CA ASP A 399 -6.78 -11.99 -11.99
C ASP A 399 -8.03 -11.16 -11.68
N THR A 400 -8.09 -9.93 -12.21
CA THR A 400 -9.26 -9.06 -12.13
C THR A 400 -9.70 -8.64 -13.52
N PHE A 401 -10.96 -8.91 -13.86
CA PHE A 401 -11.55 -8.68 -15.17
C PHE A 401 -12.60 -7.59 -15.13
N THR A 402 -12.64 -6.73 -16.15
CA THR A 402 -13.74 -5.80 -16.42
C THR A 402 -14.18 -5.98 -17.87
N GLY A 403 -15.34 -6.59 -18.11
CA GLY A 403 -15.84 -6.86 -19.47
C GLY A 403 -16.32 -5.58 -20.20
N GLY A 404 -17.07 -4.74 -19.48
CA GLY A 404 -17.63 -3.51 -20.02
C GLY A 404 -18.97 -3.76 -20.71
N THR A 405 -19.22 -3.09 -21.85
CA THR A 405 -20.47 -3.21 -22.60
C THR A 405 -20.43 -4.38 -23.60
N GLY A 406 -21.56 -5.06 -23.82
CA GLY A 406 -21.63 -6.24 -24.71
C GLY A 406 -21.86 -7.55 -23.97
N ASN A 407 -21.74 -8.68 -24.67
CA ASN A 407 -21.81 -10.02 -24.05
C ASN A 407 -20.42 -10.64 -24.07
N ASP A 408 -19.68 -10.58 -22.97
CA ASP A 408 -18.28 -10.98 -22.94
C ASP A 408 -18.10 -12.43 -22.45
N THR A 409 -16.92 -13.00 -22.72
CA THR A 409 -16.51 -14.30 -22.19
C THR A 409 -15.24 -14.12 -21.38
N LEU A 410 -15.25 -14.44 -20.09
CA LEU A 410 -14.14 -14.27 -19.17
C LEU A 410 -13.73 -15.66 -18.65
N ASP A 411 -12.48 -16.04 -18.88
CA ASP A 411 -11.88 -17.26 -18.33
C ASP A 411 -10.77 -16.87 -17.35
N GLY A 412 -10.93 -17.10 -16.04
CA GLY A 412 -9.87 -16.78 -15.06
C GLY A 412 -8.69 -17.75 -15.06
N ALA A 413 -8.84 -18.91 -15.69
CA ALA A 413 -7.88 -20.01 -15.65
C ALA A 413 -7.60 -20.55 -14.23
N ALA A 414 -6.47 -20.28 -13.60
CA ALA A 414 -6.17 -20.82 -12.28
C ALA A 414 -5.83 -19.69 -11.32
N GLY A 415 -6.38 -19.72 -10.10
CA GLY A 415 -6.24 -18.61 -9.18
C GLY A 415 -7.54 -18.43 -8.39
N VAL A 416 -7.63 -17.32 -7.68
CA VAL A 416 -8.90 -16.79 -7.17
C VAL A 416 -9.18 -15.52 -7.97
N ASP A 417 -10.02 -15.67 -8.98
CA ASP A 417 -10.23 -14.65 -10.00
C ASP A 417 -11.49 -13.83 -9.74
N THR A 418 -11.44 -12.54 -10.09
CA THR A 418 -12.51 -11.57 -9.81
C THR A 418 -13.04 -10.93 -11.10
N ALA A 419 -14.34 -10.99 -11.34
CA ALA A 419 -14.98 -10.17 -12.38
C ALA A 419 -15.70 -8.95 -11.77
N VAL A 420 -15.43 -7.77 -12.31
CA VAL A 420 -15.91 -6.47 -11.81
C VAL A 420 -17.03 -5.94 -12.68
N PHE A 421 -18.11 -5.52 -12.02
CA PHE A 421 -19.33 -5.01 -12.62
C PHE A 421 -19.63 -3.59 -12.12
N SER A 422 -20.04 -2.72 -13.05
CA SER A 422 -20.14 -1.29 -12.82
C SER A 422 -21.37 -0.85 -12.00
N LEU A 423 -22.43 -1.67 -12.01
CA LEU A 423 -23.68 -1.37 -11.28
C LEU A 423 -23.79 -2.15 -9.97
N ALA A 424 -24.78 -1.77 -9.16
CA ALA A 424 -25.16 -2.53 -7.97
C ALA A 424 -25.61 -3.96 -8.31
N TYR A 425 -25.37 -4.91 -7.40
CA TYR A 425 -25.71 -6.33 -7.52
C TYR A 425 -27.18 -6.56 -7.95
N SER A 426 -28.11 -5.75 -7.44
CA SER A 426 -29.54 -5.84 -7.80
C SER A 426 -29.84 -5.61 -9.28
N ASN A 427 -28.90 -5.02 -10.03
CA ASN A 427 -29.02 -4.78 -11.46
C ASN A 427 -28.50 -5.95 -12.31
N TYR A 428 -28.04 -7.05 -11.69
CA TYR A 428 -27.56 -8.22 -12.42
C TYR A 428 -28.31 -9.49 -12.02
N THR A 429 -28.35 -10.45 -12.94
CA THR A 429 -28.84 -11.81 -12.70
C THR A 429 -27.69 -12.78 -12.90
N ILE A 430 -27.28 -13.47 -11.83
CA ILE A 430 -26.26 -14.53 -11.88
C ILE A 430 -26.95 -15.87 -12.08
N SER A 431 -26.48 -16.67 -13.04
CA SER A 431 -26.98 -18.04 -13.28
C SER A 431 -25.81 -19.01 -13.44
N LYS A 432 -25.82 -20.11 -12.68
CA LYS A 432 -24.85 -21.21 -12.87
C LYS A 432 -25.11 -21.95 -14.18
N THR A 433 -24.04 -22.28 -14.89
CA THR A 433 -24.06 -23.11 -16.11
C THR A 433 -23.25 -24.39 -15.92
N SER A 434 -23.17 -25.23 -16.96
CA SER A 434 -22.33 -26.44 -16.93
C SER A 434 -20.83 -26.17 -16.94
N SER A 435 -20.40 -24.97 -17.37
CA SER A 435 -19.00 -24.59 -17.56
C SER A 435 -18.57 -23.39 -16.72
N GLY A 436 -19.42 -22.91 -15.82
CA GLY A 436 -19.17 -21.74 -14.98
C GLY A 436 -20.47 -20.98 -14.68
N TYR A 437 -20.52 -19.70 -15.07
CA TYR A 437 -21.62 -18.79 -14.74
C TYR A 437 -21.97 -17.88 -15.92
N THR A 438 -23.17 -17.33 -15.91
CA THR A 438 -23.50 -16.13 -16.70
C THR A 438 -23.94 -15.01 -15.77
N VAL A 439 -23.48 -13.78 -16.05
CA VAL A 439 -23.90 -12.57 -15.33
C VAL A 439 -24.59 -11.66 -16.33
N LYS A 440 -25.91 -11.52 -16.19
CA LYS A 440 -26.74 -10.73 -17.11
C LYS A 440 -27.10 -9.40 -16.49
N ALA A 441 -26.79 -8.30 -17.16
CA ALA A 441 -27.29 -6.98 -16.80
C ALA A 441 -28.81 -6.90 -17.03
N ASN A 442 -29.54 -6.48 -16.00
CA ASN A 442 -30.98 -6.19 -16.04
C ASN A 442 -31.25 -4.70 -16.36
N ALA A 443 -30.21 -3.87 -16.27
CA ALA A 443 -30.19 -2.45 -16.59
C ALA A 443 -28.78 -2.06 -17.08
N GLY A 444 -28.66 -0.97 -17.85
CA GLY A 444 -27.37 -0.53 -18.41
C GLY A 444 -27.01 -1.21 -19.74
N THR A 445 -25.72 -1.20 -20.08
CA THR A 445 -25.19 -1.65 -21.39
C THR A 445 -24.25 -2.87 -21.31
N ASP A 446 -24.02 -3.42 -20.11
CA ASP A 446 -23.11 -4.56 -19.83
C ASP A 446 -23.62 -5.93 -20.35
N GLY A 447 -24.73 -5.98 -21.10
CA GLY A 447 -25.23 -7.20 -21.75
C GLY A 447 -25.29 -8.46 -20.87
N THR A 448 -24.67 -9.57 -21.32
CA THR A 448 -24.66 -10.87 -20.66
C THR A 448 -23.30 -11.54 -20.79
N ASP A 449 -22.55 -11.57 -19.70
CA ASP A 449 -21.21 -12.14 -19.66
C ASP A 449 -21.24 -13.62 -19.31
N THR A 450 -20.32 -14.38 -19.89
CA THR A 450 -20.09 -15.80 -19.64
C THR A 450 -18.77 -15.96 -18.91
N LEU A 451 -18.78 -16.53 -17.70
CA LEU A 451 -17.62 -16.66 -16.83
C LEU A 451 -17.24 -18.13 -16.68
N SER A 452 -15.95 -18.46 -16.84
CA SER A 452 -15.35 -19.75 -16.50
C SER A 452 -14.15 -19.52 -15.59
N ASN A 453 -13.94 -20.40 -14.61
CA ASN A 453 -12.84 -20.27 -13.64
C ASN A 453 -12.77 -18.87 -13.00
N ILE A 454 -13.93 -18.33 -12.59
CA ILE A 454 -14.03 -17.08 -11.85
C ILE A 454 -14.66 -17.38 -10.49
N GLU A 455 -13.95 -17.05 -9.42
CA GLU A 455 -14.34 -17.38 -8.06
C GLU A 455 -15.06 -16.23 -7.35
N ARG A 456 -14.87 -14.99 -7.80
CA ARG A 456 -15.40 -13.77 -7.16
C ARG A 456 -16.05 -12.83 -8.17
N LEU A 457 -17.10 -12.13 -7.73
CA LEU A 457 -17.68 -11.01 -8.43
C LEU A 457 -17.68 -9.79 -7.53
N GLN A 458 -17.28 -8.65 -8.07
CA GLN A 458 -17.33 -7.36 -7.42
C GLN A 458 -18.37 -6.47 -8.12
N PHE A 459 -19.34 -5.99 -7.36
CA PHE A 459 -20.33 -5.02 -7.80
C PHE A 459 -20.09 -3.67 -7.12
N ALA A 460 -20.78 -2.63 -7.56
CA ALA A 460 -20.65 -1.29 -6.97
C ALA A 460 -21.04 -1.22 -5.48
N ASP A 461 -21.82 -2.17 -4.98
CA ASP A 461 -22.39 -2.19 -3.63
C ASP A 461 -22.09 -3.46 -2.83
N GLY A 462 -21.27 -4.38 -3.35
CA GLY A 462 -20.90 -5.60 -2.63
C GLY A 462 -20.27 -6.68 -3.48
N ASN A 463 -19.92 -7.81 -2.85
CA ASN A 463 -19.23 -8.91 -3.50
C ASN A 463 -20.06 -10.19 -3.46
N VAL A 464 -19.84 -11.07 -4.43
CA VAL A 464 -20.43 -12.42 -4.51
C VAL A 464 -19.33 -13.45 -4.73
N ALA A 465 -19.34 -14.53 -3.96
CA ALA A 465 -18.45 -15.67 -4.17
C ALA A 465 -19.15 -16.75 -5.00
N LEU A 466 -18.48 -17.29 -6.03
CA LEU A 466 -19.01 -18.28 -6.97
C LEU A 466 -18.49 -19.70 -6.76
N ASP A 467 -17.34 -19.86 -6.10
CA ASP A 467 -16.66 -21.12 -5.80
C ASP A 467 -17.36 -21.89 -4.65
N SER A 468 -18.63 -22.19 -4.86
CA SER A 468 -19.49 -23.00 -3.98
C SER A 468 -18.93 -24.39 -3.65
N SER A 469 -18.04 -24.92 -4.47
CA SER A 469 -17.28 -26.17 -4.20
C SER A 469 -15.87 -25.93 -3.66
N GLY A 470 -15.33 -24.71 -3.78
CA GLY A 470 -13.99 -24.31 -3.35
C GLY A 470 -13.98 -23.73 -1.94
N THR A 471 -13.01 -22.85 -1.68
CA THR A 471 -12.76 -22.23 -0.38
C THR A 471 -14.00 -21.55 0.19
N SER A 472 -14.72 -20.76 -0.60
CA SER A 472 -15.89 -20.03 -0.11
C SER A 472 -17.03 -20.95 0.26
N GLY A 473 -17.22 -22.02 -0.52
CA GLY A 473 -18.15 -23.08 -0.18
C GLY A 473 -17.81 -23.76 1.14
N GLN A 474 -16.54 -24.07 1.38
CA GLN A 474 -16.08 -24.69 2.63
C GLN A 474 -16.31 -23.78 3.83
N ALA A 475 -15.96 -22.50 3.72
CA ALA A 475 -16.19 -21.50 4.76
C ALA A 475 -17.69 -21.37 5.09
N TYR A 476 -18.55 -21.34 4.07
CA TYR A 476 -20.00 -21.29 4.23
C TYR A 476 -20.55 -22.53 4.95
N ARG A 477 -20.10 -23.72 4.54
CA ARG A 477 -20.56 -25.00 5.10
C ARG A 477 -20.15 -25.18 6.55
N VAL A 478 -18.90 -24.86 6.91
CA VAL A 478 -18.42 -25.04 8.29
C VAL A 478 -19.10 -24.07 9.25
N TYR A 479 -19.40 -22.86 8.77
CA TYR A 479 -20.19 -21.87 9.52
C TYR A 479 -21.59 -22.41 9.85
N ARG A 480 -22.31 -22.93 8.83
CA ARG A 480 -23.63 -23.54 9.04
C ARG A 480 -23.57 -24.79 9.92
N ALA A 481 -22.56 -25.63 9.73
CA ALA A 481 -22.38 -26.82 10.54
C ALA A 481 -22.15 -26.49 12.01
N ALA A 482 -21.36 -25.45 12.29
CA ALA A 482 -21.09 -24.98 13.63
C ALA A 482 -22.32 -24.36 14.31
N PHE A 483 -23.14 -23.57 13.59
CA PHE A 483 -24.14 -22.71 14.23
C PHE A 483 -25.60 -22.93 13.83
N ALA A 484 -25.87 -23.84 12.88
CA ALA A 484 -27.22 -24.11 12.35
C ALA A 484 -27.96 -22.87 11.83
N ARG A 485 -27.23 -21.90 11.29
CA ARG A 485 -27.77 -20.69 10.66
C ARG A 485 -26.92 -20.27 9.47
N GLU A 486 -27.50 -19.48 8.58
CA GLU A 486 -26.74 -18.85 7.50
C GLU A 486 -25.66 -17.93 8.08
N PRO A 487 -24.47 -17.88 7.44
CA PRO A 487 -23.42 -16.97 7.88
C PRO A 487 -23.80 -15.53 7.63
N ASP A 488 -23.28 -14.62 8.46
CA ASP A 488 -23.28 -13.20 8.15
C ASP A 488 -22.18 -12.90 7.12
N SER A 489 -22.39 -11.86 6.30
CA SER A 489 -21.52 -11.54 5.15
C SER A 489 -20.08 -11.22 5.55
N ALA A 490 -19.88 -10.57 6.71
CA ALA A 490 -18.57 -10.21 7.21
C ALA A 490 -17.82 -11.42 7.79
N GLY A 491 -18.51 -12.27 8.55
CA GLY A 491 -17.95 -13.47 9.16
C GLY A 491 -17.53 -14.49 8.12
N VAL A 492 -18.34 -14.74 7.08
CA VAL A 492 -17.93 -15.64 5.99
C VAL A 492 -16.80 -15.03 5.17
N GLY A 493 -16.82 -13.72 4.91
CA GLY A 493 -15.74 -13.00 4.25
C GLY A 493 -14.41 -13.13 4.97
N TYR A 494 -14.40 -12.99 6.31
CA TYR A 494 -13.20 -13.21 7.13
C TYR A 494 -12.60 -14.61 6.92
N TRP A 495 -13.42 -15.66 7.06
CA TRP A 495 -12.92 -17.03 6.94
C TRP A 495 -12.49 -17.38 5.52
N MET A 496 -13.22 -16.91 4.51
CA MET A 496 -12.82 -17.00 3.10
C MET A 496 -11.43 -16.43 2.88
N THR A 497 -11.20 -15.17 3.26
CA THR A 497 -9.90 -14.52 3.08
C THR A 497 -8.78 -15.26 3.81
N LYS A 498 -9.03 -15.77 5.02
CA LYS A 498 -8.02 -16.58 5.74
C LYS A 498 -7.70 -17.89 5.04
N MET A 499 -8.71 -18.56 4.49
CA MET A 499 -8.51 -19.82 3.77
C MET A 499 -7.84 -19.60 2.41
N ASP A 500 -8.15 -18.52 1.70
CA ASP A 500 -7.46 -18.12 0.47
C ASP A 500 -5.96 -17.82 0.74
N GLN A 501 -5.63 -17.39 1.97
CA GLN A 501 -4.25 -17.20 2.46
C GLN A 501 -3.60 -18.49 3.01
N GLY A 502 -4.24 -19.64 2.84
CA GLY A 502 -3.68 -20.95 3.19
C GLY A 502 -4.12 -21.51 4.54
N MET A 503 -5.04 -20.86 5.26
CA MET A 503 -5.62 -21.45 6.48
C MET A 503 -6.43 -22.70 6.13
N SER A 504 -6.17 -23.79 6.84
CA SER A 504 -6.88 -25.05 6.63
C SER A 504 -8.30 -25.00 7.19
N LEU A 505 -9.19 -25.83 6.62
CA LEU A 505 -10.55 -26.00 7.13
C LEU A 505 -10.58 -26.47 8.59
N GLN A 506 -9.59 -27.24 9.05
CA GLN A 506 -9.50 -27.65 10.46
C GLN A 506 -9.13 -26.48 11.40
N GLU A 507 -8.27 -25.56 10.95
CA GLU A 507 -7.95 -24.35 11.71
C GLU A 507 -9.17 -23.44 11.81
N VAL A 508 -9.91 -23.28 10.71
CA VAL A 508 -11.19 -22.55 10.72
C VAL A 508 -12.18 -23.19 11.69
N ALA A 509 -12.39 -24.51 11.61
CA ALA A 509 -13.25 -25.24 12.54
C ALA A 509 -12.81 -25.08 14.01
N SER A 510 -11.50 -25.05 14.28
CA SER A 510 -10.96 -24.76 15.61
C SER A 510 -11.32 -23.34 16.07
N GLY A 511 -11.24 -22.36 15.18
CA GLY A 511 -11.66 -20.98 15.44
C GLY A 511 -13.14 -20.86 15.79
N PHE A 512 -14.01 -21.58 15.04
CA PHE A 512 -15.43 -21.68 15.39
C PHE A 512 -15.63 -22.27 16.79
N ILE A 513 -15.00 -23.40 17.10
CA ILE A 513 -15.12 -24.06 18.42
C ILE A 513 -14.66 -23.15 19.56
N ALA A 514 -13.62 -22.35 19.33
CA ALA A 514 -13.10 -21.40 20.32
C ALA A 514 -13.98 -20.16 20.51
N SER A 515 -14.92 -19.89 19.58
CA SER A 515 -15.74 -18.68 19.59
C SER A 515 -16.71 -18.63 20.78
N ALA A 516 -17.10 -17.41 21.16
CA ALA A 516 -18.11 -17.19 22.21
C ALA A 516 -19.49 -17.77 21.82
N GLU A 517 -19.87 -17.66 20.54
CA GLU A 517 -21.13 -18.20 20.02
C GLU A 517 -21.15 -19.73 20.15
N PHE A 518 -20.06 -20.40 19.76
CA PHE A 518 -19.97 -21.85 19.88
C PHE A 518 -20.07 -22.32 21.33
N ARG A 519 -19.35 -21.67 22.26
CA ARG A 519 -19.44 -21.99 23.69
C ARG A 519 -20.83 -21.74 24.27
N THR A 520 -21.57 -20.77 23.75
CA THR A 520 -22.96 -20.53 24.14
C THR A 520 -23.88 -21.65 23.64
N LEU A 521 -23.71 -22.07 22.39
CA LEU A 521 -24.54 -23.09 21.76
C LEU A 521 -24.23 -24.50 22.27
N TYR A 522 -22.96 -24.82 22.52
CA TYR A 522 -22.49 -26.17 22.87
C TYR A 522 -22.16 -26.36 24.35
N GLY A 523 -21.93 -25.27 25.09
CA GLY A 523 -21.35 -25.27 26.44
C GLY A 523 -19.83 -25.05 26.40
N SER A 524 -19.23 -24.66 27.52
CA SER A 524 -17.80 -24.31 27.58
C SER A 524 -16.84 -25.50 27.40
N ASN A 525 -17.33 -26.73 27.56
CA ASN A 525 -16.58 -27.97 27.31
C ASN A 525 -17.57 -29.10 26.97
N PRO A 526 -18.14 -29.14 25.75
CA PRO A 526 -19.10 -30.16 25.38
C PRO A 526 -18.43 -31.52 25.37
N GLY A 527 -19.01 -32.50 26.07
CA GLY A 527 -18.57 -33.90 25.94
C GLY A 527 -18.80 -34.40 24.52
N ASN A 528 -17.95 -35.31 24.03
CA ASN A 528 -17.95 -35.78 22.64
C ASN A 528 -19.30 -36.32 22.18
N ALA A 529 -20.00 -37.08 23.03
CA ALA A 529 -21.39 -37.50 22.84
C ALA A 529 -22.33 -36.34 22.46
N SER A 530 -22.39 -35.31 23.30
CA SER A 530 -23.26 -34.15 23.09
C SER A 530 -22.89 -33.33 21.86
N PHE A 531 -21.59 -33.25 21.54
CA PHE A 531 -21.09 -32.56 20.37
C PHE A 531 -21.49 -33.27 19.07
N VAL A 532 -21.29 -34.58 18.97
CA VAL A 532 -21.69 -35.39 17.80
C VAL A 532 -23.20 -35.32 17.59
N THR A 533 -24.02 -35.48 18.64
CA THR A 533 -25.47 -35.37 18.51
C THR A 533 -25.91 -34.00 17.96
N LYS A 534 -25.27 -32.91 18.40
CA LYS A 534 -25.57 -31.57 17.88
C LYS A 534 -25.16 -31.38 16.42
N LEU A 535 -24.03 -31.93 15.99
CA LEU A 535 -23.63 -31.87 14.58
C LEU A 535 -24.60 -32.62 13.67
N TYR A 536 -25.08 -33.80 14.08
CA TYR A 536 -26.14 -34.50 13.35
C TYR A 536 -27.41 -33.65 13.20
N ALA A 537 -27.82 -32.97 14.27
CA ALA A 537 -28.98 -32.08 14.23
C ALA A 537 -28.74 -30.86 13.30
N ASN A 538 -27.60 -30.18 13.45
CA ASN A 538 -27.29 -28.95 12.72
C ASN A 538 -27.07 -29.20 11.22
N VAL A 539 -26.40 -30.29 10.87
CA VAL A 539 -25.92 -30.55 9.52
C VAL A 539 -26.90 -31.43 8.75
N LEU A 540 -27.47 -32.45 9.39
CA LEU A 540 -28.29 -33.47 8.74
C LEU A 540 -29.78 -33.36 9.13
N GLY A 541 -30.13 -32.45 10.04
CA GLY A 541 -31.52 -32.24 10.47
C GLY A 541 -32.15 -33.44 11.17
N ARG A 542 -31.35 -34.38 11.69
CA ARG A 542 -31.82 -35.65 12.27
C ARG A 542 -31.03 -36.07 13.50
N ALA A 543 -31.61 -36.99 14.27
CA ALA A 543 -30.87 -37.68 15.33
C ALA A 543 -29.81 -38.62 14.72
N PRO A 544 -28.70 -38.88 15.43
CA PRO A 544 -27.68 -39.79 14.95
C PRO A 544 -28.20 -41.23 14.85
N ASP A 545 -27.82 -41.93 13.79
CA ASP A 545 -27.97 -43.38 13.74
C ASP A 545 -26.91 -44.05 14.63
N GLN A 546 -27.25 -45.20 15.22
CA GLN A 546 -26.39 -45.82 16.24
C GLN A 546 -24.99 -46.15 15.70
N GLY A 547 -24.91 -46.66 14.47
CA GLY A 547 -23.63 -47.05 13.87
C GLY A 547 -22.69 -45.87 13.61
N GLY A 548 -23.20 -44.79 13.02
CA GLY A 548 -22.42 -43.58 12.78
C GLY A 548 -22.04 -42.86 14.09
N TYR A 549 -22.96 -42.82 15.06
CA TYR A 549 -22.69 -42.27 16.39
C TYR A 549 -21.53 -42.99 17.09
N ASP A 550 -21.59 -44.33 17.16
CA ASP A 550 -20.59 -45.15 17.82
C ASP A 550 -19.23 -45.04 17.13
N TRP A 551 -19.23 -44.95 15.79
CA TRP A 551 -18.01 -44.75 15.02
C TRP A 551 -17.35 -43.41 15.33
N TRP A 552 -18.10 -42.30 15.35
CA TRP A 552 -17.56 -40.98 15.69
C TRP A 552 -17.00 -40.94 17.12
N LEU A 553 -17.71 -41.51 18.09
CA LEU A 553 -17.21 -41.61 19.46
C LEU A 553 -15.94 -42.46 19.56
N GLN A 554 -15.86 -43.57 18.82
CA GLN A 554 -14.63 -44.35 18.76
C GLN A 554 -13.45 -43.53 18.20
N GLN A 555 -13.67 -42.73 17.16
CA GLN A 555 -12.61 -41.88 16.61
C GLN A 555 -12.14 -40.83 17.62
N MET A 556 -13.05 -40.22 18.36
CA MET A 556 -12.71 -39.17 19.33
C MET A 556 -12.12 -39.73 20.62
N ASP A 557 -12.82 -40.66 21.28
CA ASP A 557 -12.46 -41.17 22.60
C ASP A 557 -11.39 -42.26 22.54
N GLY A 558 -11.35 -43.03 21.45
CA GLY A 558 -10.39 -44.12 21.25
C GLY A 558 -9.14 -43.70 20.47
N ASN A 559 -9.32 -42.98 19.36
CA ASN A 559 -8.24 -42.64 18.42
C ASN A 559 -7.72 -41.20 18.56
N GLY A 560 -8.30 -40.39 19.46
CA GLY A 560 -7.84 -39.03 19.73
C GLY A 560 -8.20 -37.99 18.66
N MET A 561 -9.20 -38.25 17.82
CA MET A 561 -9.68 -37.28 16.82
C MET A 561 -10.26 -36.03 17.50
N SER A 562 -9.81 -34.85 17.06
CA SER A 562 -10.26 -33.57 17.65
C SER A 562 -11.69 -33.21 17.23
N GLN A 563 -12.38 -32.41 18.06
CA GLN A 563 -13.68 -31.84 17.72
C GLN A 563 -13.64 -31.02 16.42
N ALA A 564 -12.54 -30.30 16.16
CA ALA A 564 -12.34 -29.58 14.91
C ALA A 564 -12.33 -30.52 13.69
N SER A 565 -11.64 -31.66 13.79
CA SER A 565 -11.61 -32.67 12.71
C SER A 565 -12.99 -33.24 12.42
N VAL A 566 -13.78 -33.50 13.47
CA VAL A 566 -15.16 -33.99 13.34
C VAL A 566 -16.07 -32.91 12.74
N LEU A 567 -16.00 -31.65 13.20
CA LEU A 567 -16.78 -30.55 12.62
C LEU A 567 -16.47 -30.36 11.13
N SER A 568 -15.19 -30.35 10.74
CA SER A 568 -14.79 -30.30 9.33
C SER A 568 -15.33 -31.51 8.54
N GLY A 569 -15.30 -32.71 9.13
CA GLY A 569 -15.84 -33.93 8.51
C GLY A 569 -17.35 -33.89 8.27
N PHE A 570 -18.12 -33.37 9.22
CA PHE A 570 -19.56 -33.15 9.04
C PHE A 570 -19.83 -32.07 7.98
N SER A 571 -19.11 -30.94 8.05
CA SER A 571 -19.20 -29.84 7.09
C SER A 571 -19.02 -30.32 5.65
N GLU A 572 -18.03 -31.19 5.42
CA GLU A 572 -17.69 -31.70 4.10
C GLU A 572 -18.28 -33.07 3.78
N SER A 573 -19.28 -33.51 4.54
CA SER A 573 -20.05 -34.70 4.18
C SER A 573 -20.79 -34.49 2.86
N ALA A 574 -20.87 -35.54 2.03
CA ALA A 574 -21.54 -35.47 0.73
C ALA A 574 -23.01 -35.02 0.85
N GLU A 575 -23.68 -35.42 1.93
CA GLU A 575 -25.06 -35.00 2.25
C GLU A 575 -25.14 -33.48 2.47
N ASN A 576 -24.24 -32.90 3.27
CA ASN A 576 -24.21 -31.45 3.52
C ASN A 576 -23.78 -30.64 2.30
N GLN A 577 -22.78 -31.10 1.55
CA GLN A 577 -22.37 -30.45 0.31
C GLN A 577 -23.53 -30.38 -0.70
N ALA A 578 -24.28 -31.49 -0.86
CA ALA A 578 -25.45 -31.52 -1.73
C ALA A 578 -26.56 -30.58 -1.26
N ALA A 579 -26.82 -30.53 0.06
CA ALA A 579 -27.83 -29.64 0.62
C ALA A 579 -27.48 -28.16 0.45
N VAL A 580 -26.22 -27.78 0.73
CA VAL A 580 -25.75 -26.40 0.66
C VAL A 580 -25.58 -25.94 -0.79
N ALA A 581 -25.19 -26.82 -1.71
CA ALA A 581 -25.08 -26.48 -3.14
C ALA A 581 -26.39 -25.96 -3.74
N GLN A 582 -27.56 -26.37 -3.20
CA GLN A 582 -28.86 -25.83 -3.62
C GLN A 582 -29.10 -24.40 -3.14
N LEU A 583 -28.43 -23.96 -2.07
CA LEU A 583 -28.57 -22.63 -1.48
C LEU A 583 -27.63 -21.62 -2.15
N ILE A 584 -26.38 -22.01 -2.37
CA ILE A 584 -25.31 -21.11 -2.85
C ILE A 584 -24.88 -21.40 -4.29
N GLY A 585 -25.69 -22.17 -5.04
CA GLY A 585 -25.34 -22.60 -6.40
C GLY A 585 -25.05 -21.43 -7.34
N ASN A 586 -25.81 -20.34 -7.23
CA ASN A 586 -25.62 -19.09 -7.99
C ASN A 586 -24.68 -18.09 -7.30
N GLY A 587 -23.90 -18.55 -6.32
CA GLY A 587 -23.06 -17.74 -5.46
C GLY A 587 -23.79 -17.19 -4.23
N PHE A 588 -23.03 -16.56 -3.34
CA PHE A 588 -23.55 -15.90 -2.14
C PHE A 588 -22.81 -14.60 -1.86
N SER A 589 -23.53 -13.62 -1.31
CA SER A 589 -22.95 -12.32 -0.99
C SER A 589 -22.05 -12.40 0.24
N TYR A 590 -20.94 -11.67 0.20
CA TYR A 590 -20.03 -11.52 1.33
C TYR A 590 -19.48 -10.09 1.42
N THR A 591 -18.97 -9.73 2.58
CA THR A 591 -18.23 -8.49 2.79
C THR A 591 -16.76 -8.86 2.82
N GLU A 592 -15.96 -8.27 1.93
CA GLU A 592 -14.53 -8.55 1.88
C GLU A 592 -13.86 -8.14 3.19
N TRP A 593 -13.05 -9.04 3.74
CA TRP A 593 -12.28 -8.76 4.93
C TRP A 593 -10.93 -8.16 4.55
N LEU A 594 -10.76 -6.86 4.82
CA LEU A 594 -9.59 -6.07 4.42
C LEU A 594 -8.46 -6.05 5.46
N GLY A 595 -8.54 -6.86 6.52
CA GLY A 595 -7.63 -6.79 7.69
C GLY A 595 -8.27 -6.13 8.90
#